data_AF-A0A560WK46-F1
#
_entry.id   AF-A0A560WK46-F1
#
_cell.length_a   1.000
_cell.length_b   1.000
_cell.length_c   1.000
_cell.angle_alpha   90.00
_cell.angle_beta   90.00
_cell.angle_gamma   90.00
#
_symmetry.space_group_name_H-M   'P 1'
#
loop_
_entity.id
_entity.type
_entity.pdbx_description
1 polymer ?
#
loop_
_entity_poly.entity_id
_entity_poly.type
_entity_poly.pdbx_seq_one_letter_code
_entity_poly.pdbx_strand_id
1 'polypeptide(L)'
;MTSPRVGIFGLFGSGNVGNDGSLEAVLDHLRAAHPDAVVDALCGGPETVTARYGIPATRLHWYRGEYRTASRLKDIAGKGLGKLVDAFRIAAWVRRHDVVVVPGTGILESTLPLRPWGLPYSLFLLCGWGRVLRARVALVAVGASETGSRPVRVLTRWAARLAAYRSYRDTLSRDAMRAMGVDTTDDQVHTDLVFALPTPPRGDLSGPPGPVCVGIMDFHGSNDERDRARELNSRYLDGITRFVGALAAEGRPVRLLTGDDVDRPVAEAIIEAVDSPMVTAAATASLGDLMKEMTVADAVVATRYHNLVCALKVGTPALAVSYAAKSDRLMADMGVGAYCHSAREIDADRLLEQFRELERNRSRVRRILSERNVVLVGRVRQQFAALSALLPVSAPAPAPAGQETP
;
A
#
# COMPACT_ATOMS: atom_id res chain seq x y z
N MET A 1 7.41 20.30 28.86
CA MET A 1 6.39 19.45 28.21
C MET A 1 7.12 18.51 27.27
N THR A 2 6.83 17.20 27.28
CA THR A 2 7.48 16.28 26.34
C THR A 2 6.57 16.08 25.14
N SER A 3 6.98 16.57 23.98
CA SER A 3 6.36 16.27 22.69
C SER A 3 6.12 14.77 22.52
N PRO A 4 4.94 14.33 22.04
CA PRO A 4 4.68 12.93 21.72
C PRO A 4 5.75 12.38 20.76
N ARG A 5 6.32 11.23 21.09
CA ARG A 5 7.30 10.55 20.24
C ARG A 5 6.62 9.44 19.46
N VAL A 6 6.51 9.63 18.15
CA VAL A 6 5.78 8.74 17.25
C VAL A 6 6.75 8.05 16.30
N GLY A 7 6.84 6.73 16.40
CA GLY A 7 7.61 5.91 15.47
C GLY A 7 6.74 5.46 14.31
N ILE A 8 7.26 5.46 13.08
CA ILE A 8 6.55 4.87 11.93
C ILE A 8 7.31 3.66 11.41
N PHE A 9 6.63 2.53 11.28
CA PHE A 9 7.25 1.26 10.88
C PHE A 9 6.64 0.72 9.59
N GLY A 10 7.49 0.29 8.64
CA GLY A 10 7.02 -0.37 7.43
C GLY A 10 8.05 -0.44 6.29
N LEU A 11 7.65 -1.02 5.16
CA LEU A 11 8.50 -1.16 3.97
C LEU A 11 8.43 0.10 3.07
N PHE A 12 8.86 1.23 3.63
CA PHE A 12 8.92 2.52 2.95
C PHE A 12 10.28 2.76 2.31
N GLY A 13 10.31 3.57 1.25
CA GLY A 13 11.52 3.94 0.51
C GLY A 13 12.16 2.79 -0.26
N SER A 14 11.44 1.67 -0.42
CA SER A 14 11.93 0.45 -1.05
C SER A 14 11.52 0.29 -2.52
N GLY A 15 11.08 1.37 -3.17
CA GLY A 15 10.61 1.39 -4.57
C GLY A 15 9.09 1.26 -4.74
N ASN A 16 8.37 0.80 -3.72
CA ASN A 16 6.92 0.64 -3.77
C ASN A 16 6.19 1.95 -3.42
N VAL A 17 5.70 2.67 -4.44
CA VAL A 17 5.05 3.97 -4.25
C VAL A 17 3.73 3.89 -3.45
N GLY A 18 3.10 2.73 -3.40
CA GLY A 18 1.90 2.49 -2.59
C GLY A 18 2.15 2.50 -1.08
N ASN A 19 3.22 1.82 -0.66
CA ASN A 19 3.66 1.85 0.74
C ASN A 19 4.04 3.27 1.16
N ASP A 20 4.77 3.94 0.28
CA ASP A 20 5.20 5.32 0.46
C ASP A 20 4.00 6.28 0.56
N GLY A 21 2.94 6.06 -0.23
CA GLY A 21 1.70 6.83 -0.11
C GLY A 21 0.93 6.61 1.20
N SER A 22 0.98 5.39 1.78
CA SER A 22 0.42 5.15 3.12
C SER A 22 1.19 5.89 4.21
N LEU A 23 2.53 5.93 4.09
CA LEU A 23 3.40 6.74 4.96
C LEU A 23 3.07 8.23 4.82
N GLU A 24 3.01 8.74 3.59
CA GLU A 24 2.70 10.13 3.27
C GLU A 24 1.37 10.57 3.89
N ALA A 25 0.31 9.76 3.74
CA ALA A 25 -1.00 10.06 4.31
C ALA A 25 -0.97 10.21 5.85
N VAL A 26 -0.21 9.36 6.55
CA VAL A 26 -0.07 9.48 8.02
C VAL A 26 0.81 10.66 8.42
N LEU A 27 1.89 10.93 7.68
CA LEU A 27 2.75 12.08 7.94
C LEU A 27 2.01 13.40 7.76
N ASP A 28 1.20 13.53 6.72
CA ASP A 28 0.38 14.71 6.48
C ASP A 28 -0.62 14.92 7.61
N HIS A 29 -1.27 13.85 8.08
CA HIS A 29 -2.16 13.92 9.24
C HIS A 29 -1.42 14.34 10.52
N LEU A 30 -0.27 13.73 10.81
CA LEU A 30 0.51 14.06 12.00
C LEU A 30 1.00 15.52 11.97
N ARG A 31 1.50 16.00 10.84
CA ARG A 31 1.92 17.41 10.68
C ARG A 31 0.78 18.39 10.87
N ALA A 32 -0.40 18.05 10.35
CA ALA A 32 -1.57 18.93 10.42
C ALA A 32 -2.22 18.94 11.81
N ALA A 33 -2.39 17.78 12.44
CA ALA A 33 -3.15 17.64 13.69
C ALA A 33 -2.27 17.58 14.95
N HIS A 34 -0.99 17.23 14.83
CA HIS A 34 -0.04 17.04 15.93
C HIS A 34 1.34 17.64 15.57
N PRO A 35 1.42 18.95 15.27
CA PRO A 35 2.66 19.58 14.77
C PRO A 35 3.84 19.47 15.75
N ASP A 36 3.56 19.34 17.05
CA ASP A 36 4.59 19.19 18.09
C ASP A 36 5.13 17.76 18.20
N ALA A 37 4.55 16.76 17.51
CA ALA A 37 4.99 15.38 17.58
C ALA A 37 6.38 15.19 16.96
N VAL A 38 7.25 14.49 17.67
CA VAL A 38 8.57 14.09 17.16
C VAL A 38 8.42 12.77 16.44
N VAL A 39 8.69 12.76 15.14
CA VAL A 39 8.46 11.61 14.26
C VAL A 39 9.77 11.08 13.68
N ASP A 40 10.00 9.77 13.76
CA ASP A 40 11.05 9.06 13.04
C ASP A 40 10.56 7.70 12.54
N ALA A 41 11.27 7.10 11.58
CA ALA A 41 10.85 5.85 10.94
C ALA A 41 11.84 4.70 11.15
N LEU A 42 11.33 3.47 11.21
CA LEU A 42 12.10 2.23 11.05
C LEU A 42 11.61 1.52 9.78
N CYS A 43 12.40 1.57 8.70
CA CYS A 43 11.93 1.20 7.37
C CYS A 43 12.96 0.51 6.46
N GLY A 44 12.50 0.07 5.28
CA GLY A 44 13.32 -0.63 4.28
C GLY A 44 14.35 0.25 3.59
N GLY A 45 13.96 1.46 3.19
CA GLY A 45 14.80 2.45 2.50
C GLY A 45 14.89 3.77 3.27
N PRO A 46 15.65 3.83 4.38
CA PRO A 46 15.71 5.01 5.24
C PRO A 46 16.30 6.24 4.55
N GLU A 47 17.23 6.06 3.61
CA GLU A 47 17.83 7.16 2.86
C GLU A 47 16.79 7.87 2.00
N THR A 48 15.97 7.11 1.27
CA THR A 48 14.83 7.63 0.48
C THR A 48 13.79 8.31 1.38
N VAL A 49 13.44 7.68 2.51
CA VAL A 49 12.46 8.26 3.44
C VAL A 49 12.95 9.59 4.02
N THR A 50 14.23 9.66 4.41
CA THR A 50 14.83 10.88 4.95
C THR A 50 14.86 11.98 3.88
N ALA A 51 15.33 11.66 2.67
CA ALA A 51 15.46 12.63 1.60
C ALA A 51 14.10 13.18 1.12
N ARG A 52 13.09 12.31 1.02
CA ARG A 52 11.78 12.67 0.46
C ARG A 52 10.82 13.26 1.49
N TYR A 53 10.78 12.71 2.70
CA TYR A 53 9.80 13.10 3.72
C TYR A 53 10.40 13.94 4.85
N GLY A 54 11.72 14.15 4.89
CA GLY A 54 12.36 15.04 5.86
C GLY A 54 12.28 14.58 7.31
N ILE A 55 12.06 13.29 7.56
CA ILE A 55 12.08 12.70 8.90
C ILE A 55 13.32 11.82 9.08
N PRO A 56 13.90 11.72 10.30
CA PRO A 56 14.93 10.74 10.58
C PRO A 56 14.41 9.33 10.30
N ALA A 57 15.20 8.50 9.61
CA ALA A 57 14.83 7.12 9.35
C ALA A 57 15.99 6.16 9.65
N THR A 58 15.65 5.05 10.29
CA THR A 58 16.56 3.96 10.63
C THR A 58 16.24 2.74 9.77
N ARG A 59 17.28 2.00 9.39
CA ARG A 59 17.13 0.77 8.61
C ARG A 59 16.54 -0.36 9.45
N LEU A 60 15.46 -0.97 8.93
CA LEU A 60 14.74 -2.09 9.54
C LEU A 60 15.63 -3.33 9.75
N HIS A 61 16.26 -3.81 8.69
CA HIS A 61 17.05 -5.04 8.74
C HIS A 61 18.56 -4.72 8.82
N TRP A 62 19.25 -5.31 9.77
CA TRP A 62 20.71 -5.20 9.89
C TRP A 62 21.42 -5.93 8.74
N TYR A 63 20.94 -7.13 8.39
CA TYR A 63 21.53 -7.94 7.33
C TYR A 63 20.89 -7.66 5.96
N ARG A 64 21.67 -7.11 5.03
CA ARG A 64 21.22 -6.73 3.67
C ARG A 64 20.81 -7.92 2.78
N GLY A 65 21.16 -9.16 3.14
CA GLY A 65 20.94 -10.37 2.32
C GLY A 65 19.73 -11.22 2.73
N GLU A 66 18.82 -10.68 3.53
CA GLU A 66 17.71 -11.43 4.14
C GLU A 66 16.80 -12.14 3.11
N TYR A 67 16.60 -11.49 1.96
CA TYR A 67 15.81 -12.01 0.84
C TYR A 67 16.63 -12.82 -0.17
N ARG A 68 17.96 -12.97 -0.01
CA ARG A 68 18.79 -13.86 -0.84
C ARG A 68 18.68 -15.30 -0.35
N THR A 69 18.58 -16.28 -1.23
CA THR A 69 18.61 -17.71 -0.84
C THR A 69 20.00 -18.01 -0.26
N ALA A 70 20.07 -18.51 0.98
CA ALA A 70 21.35 -18.87 1.58
C ALA A 70 21.78 -20.22 0.98
N SER A 71 22.96 -20.27 0.37
CA SER A 71 23.53 -21.51 -0.17
C SER A 71 24.70 -22.05 0.67
N ARG A 72 25.19 -21.28 1.66
CA ARG A 72 26.34 -21.66 2.49
C ARG A 72 26.04 -21.56 3.99
N LEU A 73 26.68 -22.42 4.80
CA LEU A 73 26.60 -22.43 6.27
C LEU A 73 26.92 -21.07 6.92
N LYS A 74 27.87 -20.33 6.35
CA LYS A 74 28.21 -18.96 6.80
C LYS A 74 27.05 -17.97 6.61
N ASP A 75 26.24 -18.14 5.57
CA ASP A 75 25.07 -17.28 5.32
C ASP A 75 23.93 -17.60 6.30
N ILE A 76 23.82 -18.85 6.74
CA ILE A 76 22.84 -19.29 7.75
C ILE A 76 23.20 -18.69 9.11
N ALA A 77 24.47 -18.79 9.53
CA ALA A 77 24.94 -18.21 10.79
C ALA A 77 24.82 -16.68 10.79
N GLY A 78 25.20 -16.01 9.69
CA GLY A 78 25.05 -14.56 9.53
C GLY A 78 23.59 -14.09 9.57
N LYS A 79 22.67 -14.86 8.98
CA LYS A 79 21.23 -14.59 9.10
C LYS A 79 20.71 -14.78 10.51
N GLY A 80 21.09 -15.87 11.19
CA GLY A 80 20.70 -16.13 12.58
C GLY A 80 21.16 -15.02 13.53
N LEU A 81 22.43 -14.62 13.42
CA LEU A 81 22.97 -13.49 14.18
C LEU A 81 22.24 -12.19 13.84
N GLY A 82 21.96 -11.94 12.55
CA GLY A 82 21.19 -10.79 12.12
C GLY A 82 19.81 -10.71 12.76
N LYS A 83 19.14 -11.86 12.98
CA LYS A 83 17.83 -11.90 13.66
C LYS A 83 17.87 -11.61 15.14
N LEU A 84 18.95 -12.01 15.81
CA LEU A 84 19.18 -11.63 17.20
C LEU A 84 19.48 -10.14 17.31
N VAL A 85 20.36 -9.62 16.45
CA VAL A 85 20.69 -8.19 16.41
C VAL A 85 19.45 -7.36 16.10
N ASP A 86 18.64 -7.76 15.12
CA ASP A 86 17.38 -7.07 14.78
C ASP A 86 16.41 -7.05 15.97
N ALA A 87 16.34 -8.10 16.78
CA ALA A 87 15.50 -8.12 17.98
C ALA A 87 15.90 -7.02 18.98
N PHE A 88 17.19 -6.88 19.27
CA PHE A 88 17.69 -5.82 20.16
C PHE A 88 17.57 -4.43 19.54
N ARG A 89 17.82 -4.29 18.23
CA ARG A 89 17.68 -3.00 17.53
C ARG A 89 16.23 -2.53 17.49
N ILE A 90 15.28 -3.42 17.22
CA ILE A 90 13.85 -3.10 17.27
C ILE A 90 13.47 -2.71 18.70
N ALA A 91 13.90 -3.45 19.72
CA ALA A 91 13.63 -3.09 21.12
C ALA A 91 14.17 -1.71 21.50
N ALA A 92 15.43 -1.43 21.14
CA ALA A 92 16.08 -0.15 21.41
C ALA A 92 15.40 1.01 20.68
N TRP A 93 14.92 0.77 19.45
CA TRP A 93 14.14 1.74 18.71
C TRP A 93 12.78 1.99 19.38
N VAL A 94 11.98 0.94 19.60
CA VAL A 94 10.64 1.01 20.23
C VAL A 94 10.66 1.71 21.59
N ARG A 95 11.71 1.52 22.40
CA ARG A 95 11.86 2.18 23.71
C ARG A 95 11.81 3.72 23.62
N ARG A 96 12.09 4.30 22.45
CA ARG A 96 12.17 5.75 22.25
C ARG A 96 10.80 6.39 21.95
N HIS A 97 9.73 5.61 21.85
CA HIS A 97 8.42 6.07 21.36
C HIS A 97 7.31 5.81 22.38
N ASP A 98 6.34 6.72 22.38
CA ASP A 98 5.08 6.54 23.11
C ASP A 98 4.11 5.68 22.28
N VAL A 99 4.10 5.92 20.97
CA VAL A 99 3.25 5.23 19.99
C VAL A 99 4.09 4.84 18.78
N VAL A 100 3.89 3.63 18.26
CA VAL A 100 4.43 3.21 16.98
C VAL A 100 3.30 2.91 16.03
N VAL A 101 3.27 3.59 14.89
CA VAL A 101 2.26 3.44 13.85
C VAL A 101 2.79 2.55 12.73
N VAL A 102 2.01 1.56 12.33
CA VAL A 102 2.21 0.76 11.12
C VAL A 102 1.11 1.18 10.12
N PRO A 103 1.39 2.15 9.24
CA PRO A 103 0.39 2.74 8.37
C PRO A 103 0.16 1.92 7.10
N GLY A 104 -1.09 1.50 6.89
CA GLY A 104 -1.55 0.90 5.65
C GLY A 104 -0.74 -0.33 5.25
N THR A 105 -0.54 -0.46 3.93
CA THR A 105 0.20 -1.54 3.25
C THR A 105 -0.39 -2.94 3.41
N GLY A 106 0.11 -3.89 2.62
CA GLY A 106 -0.14 -5.32 2.83
C GLY A 106 0.76 -5.95 3.89
N ILE A 107 1.00 -5.27 5.03
CA ILE A 107 2.00 -5.72 6.03
C ILE A 107 1.69 -7.11 6.62
N LEU A 108 0.40 -7.50 6.61
CA LEU A 108 -0.09 -8.82 7.04
C LEU A 108 -0.53 -9.70 5.85
N GLU A 109 -0.28 -9.28 4.61
CA GLU A 109 -0.66 -10.04 3.41
C GLU A 109 0.44 -11.00 2.99
N SER A 110 0.05 -12.23 2.66
CA SER A 110 0.89 -13.23 2.02
C SER A 110 0.59 -13.41 0.53
N THR A 111 -0.06 -12.43 -0.12
CA THR A 111 -0.37 -12.49 -1.56
C THR A 111 0.88 -12.44 -2.43
N LEU A 112 1.97 -11.87 -1.92
CA LEU A 112 3.28 -11.85 -2.57
C LEU A 112 4.30 -12.70 -1.79
N PRO A 113 5.36 -13.20 -2.44
CA PRO A 113 6.46 -13.93 -1.82
C PRO A 113 6.93 -13.38 -0.46
N LEU A 114 6.50 -14.02 0.65
CA LEU A 114 6.93 -13.66 2.01
C LEU A 114 7.85 -14.73 2.57
N ARG A 115 8.95 -14.29 3.19
CA ARG A 115 9.80 -15.16 4.01
C ARG A 115 9.36 -15.00 5.47
N PRO A 116 9.11 -16.09 6.23
CA PRO A 116 8.65 -16.01 7.62
C PRO A 116 9.57 -15.17 8.51
N TRP A 117 10.87 -15.32 8.33
CA TRP A 117 11.90 -14.58 9.07
C TRP A 117 12.12 -13.16 8.54
N GLY A 118 11.36 -12.75 7.52
CA GLY A 118 11.34 -11.41 6.95
C GLY A 118 10.57 -10.42 7.81
N LEU A 119 9.71 -9.69 7.13
CA LEU A 119 8.75 -8.77 7.71
C LEU A 119 7.84 -9.38 8.81
N PRO A 120 7.29 -10.61 8.69
CA PRO A 120 6.42 -11.16 9.73
C PRO A 120 7.12 -11.29 11.09
N TYR A 121 8.39 -11.71 11.09
CA TYR A 121 9.21 -11.78 12.30
C TYR A 121 9.47 -10.39 12.89
N SER A 122 9.87 -9.42 12.06
CA SER A 122 10.09 -8.05 12.52
C SER A 122 8.83 -7.41 13.10
N LEU A 123 7.66 -7.66 12.51
CA LEU A 123 6.39 -7.14 13.00
C LEU A 123 5.96 -7.80 14.32
N PHE A 124 6.18 -9.11 14.46
CA PHE A 124 6.00 -9.80 15.73
C PHE A 124 6.87 -9.21 16.83
N LEU A 125 8.17 -8.99 16.56
CA LEU A 125 9.08 -8.36 17.51
C LEU A 125 8.65 -6.93 17.85
N LEU A 126 8.22 -6.14 16.86
CA LEU A 126 7.74 -4.79 17.08
C LEU A 126 6.58 -4.77 18.07
N CYS A 127 5.55 -5.58 17.82
CA CYS A 127 4.37 -5.64 18.68
C CYS A 127 4.71 -6.21 20.07
N GLY A 128 5.56 -7.24 20.13
CA GLY A 128 6.03 -7.83 21.39
C GLY A 128 6.81 -6.83 22.24
N TRP A 129 7.78 -6.14 21.66
CA TRP A 129 8.54 -5.11 22.37
C TRP A 129 7.70 -3.90 22.74
N GLY A 130 6.74 -3.51 21.90
CA GLY A 130 5.76 -2.48 22.25
C GLY A 130 5.00 -2.84 23.54
N ARG A 131 4.55 -4.10 23.65
CA ARG A 131 3.85 -4.58 24.83
C ARG A 131 4.72 -4.63 26.09
N VAL A 132 5.98 -5.04 25.95
CA VAL A 132 6.95 -5.12 27.07
C VAL A 132 7.41 -3.74 27.53
N LEU A 133 7.69 -2.84 26.58
CA LEU A 133 8.23 -1.50 26.83
C LEU A 133 7.15 -0.43 26.99
N ARG A 134 5.87 -0.83 26.90
CA ARG A 134 4.68 0.03 27.01
C ARG A 134 4.54 1.10 25.92
N ALA A 135 5.18 0.90 24.77
CA ALA A 135 4.90 1.69 23.57
C ALA A 135 3.64 1.13 22.87
N ARG A 136 2.66 1.98 22.59
CA ARG A 136 1.41 1.55 21.95
C ARG A 136 1.64 1.33 20.46
N VAL A 137 1.67 0.07 20.04
CA VAL A 137 1.79 -0.28 18.61
C VAL A 137 0.39 -0.29 17.97
N ALA A 138 0.19 0.54 16.94
CA ALA A 138 -1.05 0.71 16.23
C ALA A 138 -0.92 0.23 14.78
N LEU A 139 -1.69 -0.81 14.41
CA LEU A 139 -1.83 -1.27 13.03
C LEU A 139 -3.00 -0.51 12.38
N VAL A 140 -2.69 0.42 11.48
CA VAL A 140 -3.66 1.40 10.96
C VAL A 140 -4.03 1.08 9.53
N ALA A 141 -5.29 0.71 9.27
CA ALA A 141 -5.82 0.34 7.95
C ALA A 141 -4.93 -0.68 7.20
N VAL A 142 -4.45 -1.71 7.89
CA VAL A 142 -3.55 -2.71 7.29
C VAL A 142 -4.33 -3.70 6.41
N GLY A 143 -3.70 -4.15 5.33
CA GLY A 143 -4.16 -5.29 4.53
C GLY A 143 -3.70 -6.61 5.15
N ALA A 144 -4.53 -7.64 5.07
CA ALA A 144 -4.22 -8.98 5.55
C ALA A 144 -4.78 -10.07 4.61
N SER A 145 -4.13 -11.23 4.59
CA SER A 145 -4.64 -12.41 3.88
C SER A 145 -4.39 -13.67 4.68
N GLU A 146 -5.20 -14.70 4.43
CA GLU A 146 -4.89 -16.03 4.94
C GLU A 146 -3.61 -16.57 4.30
N THR A 147 -2.95 -17.49 5.00
CA THR A 147 -1.71 -18.11 4.54
C THR A 147 -1.66 -19.60 4.87
N GLY A 148 -1.26 -20.41 3.89
CA GLY A 148 -0.95 -21.82 4.08
C GLY A 148 0.28 -22.04 4.96
N SER A 149 1.19 -21.06 5.01
CA SER A 149 2.46 -21.17 5.76
C SER A 149 2.24 -21.07 7.27
N ARG A 150 2.40 -22.19 7.99
CA ARG A 150 2.22 -22.25 9.45
C ARG A 150 3.09 -21.22 10.21
N PRO A 151 4.39 -21.04 9.91
CA PRO A 151 5.21 -20.05 10.60
C PRO A 151 4.75 -18.61 10.37
N VAL A 152 4.38 -18.24 9.12
CA VAL A 152 3.86 -16.89 8.80
C VAL A 152 2.56 -16.66 9.54
N ARG A 153 1.66 -17.65 9.56
CA ARG A 153 0.38 -17.57 10.28
C ARG A 153 0.58 -17.34 11.78
N VAL A 154 1.49 -18.09 12.41
CA VAL A 154 1.77 -17.95 13.85
C VAL A 154 2.33 -16.57 14.17
N LEU A 155 3.34 -16.10 13.43
CA LEU A 155 3.93 -14.78 13.65
C LEU A 155 2.92 -13.64 13.44
N THR A 156 2.16 -13.71 12.35
CA THR A 156 1.11 -12.72 12.02
C THR A 156 0.03 -12.68 13.09
N ARG A 157 -0.46 -13.84 13.52
CA ARG A 157 -1.46 -13.96 14.59
C ARG A 157 -0.96 -13.32 15.88
N TRP A 158 0.26 -13.65 16.31
CA TRP A 158 0.81 -13.10 17.54
C TRP A 158 1.11 -11.60 17.44
N ALA A 159 1.65 -11.13 16.32
CA ALA A 159 1.85 -9.71 16.08
C ALA A 159 0.53 -8.93 16.26
N ALA A 160 -0.54 -9.39 15.60
CA ALA A 160 -1.86 -8.78 15.74
C ALA A 160 -2.38 -8.81 17.19
N ARG A 161 -2.27 -9.95 17.90
CA ARG A 161 -2.74 -10.05 19.30
C ARG A 161 -1.96 -9.14 20.26
N LEU A 162 -0.71 -8.82 19.95
CA LEU A 162 0.16 -7.98 20.78
C LEU A 162 0.01 -6.49 20.47
N ALA A 163 -0.55 -6.13 19.30
CA ALA A 163 -0.82 -4.74 18.93
C ALA A 163 -1.85 -4.11 19.87
N ALA A 164 -1.62 -2.85 20.25
CA ALA A 164 -2.49 -2.08 21.12
C ALA A 164 -3.72 -1.54 20.40
N TYR A 165 -3.62 -1.33 19.09
CA TYR A 165 -4.72 -0.93 18.21
C TYR A 165 -4.61 -1.66 16.88
N ARG A 166 -5.75 -2.06 16.32
CA ARG A 166 -5.83 -2.67 15.00
C ARG A 166 -7.02 -2.12 14.23
N SER A 167 -6.79 -1.95 12.93
CA SER A 167 -7.81 -1.61 11.97
C SER A 167 -7.40 -2.10 10.60
N TYR A 168 -8.41 -2.36 9.77
CA TYR A 168 -8.22 -2.98 8.47
C TYR A 168 -8.75 -2.07 7.36
N ARG A 169 -8.10 -2.10 6.20
CA ARG A 169 -8.54 -1.31 5.05
C ARG A 169 -9.78 -1.87 4.35
N ASP A 170 -10.08 -3.15 4.56
CA ASP A 170 -11.21 -3.84 3.94
C ASP A 170 -11.69 -5.00 4.82
N THR A 171 -12.89 -5.51 4.54
CA THR A 171 -13.49 -6.61 5.31
C THR A 171 -12.76 -7.93 5.10
N LEU A 172 -12.19 -8.18 3.92
CA LEU A 172 -11.44 -9.41 3.63
C LEU A 172 -10.24 -9.54 4.56
N SER A 173 -9.54 -8.43 4.81
CA SER A 173 -8.39 -8.36 5.69
C SER A 173 -8.77 -8.67 7.14
N ARG A 174 -9.84 -8.07 7.64
CA ARG A 174 -10.36 -8.38 8.99
C ARG A 174 -10.78 -9.84 9.12
N ASP A 175 -11.50 -10.34 8.12
CA ASP A 175 -12.06 -11.69 8.15
C ASP A 175 -10.95 -12.75 8.01
N ALA A 176 -9.88 -12.47 7.26
CA ALA A 176 -8.68 -13.30 7.21
C ALA A 176 -7.98 -13.39 8.58
N MET A 177 -7.88 -12.28 9.31
CA MET A 177 -7.33 -12.29 10.67
C MET A 177 -8.21 -13.08 11.65
N ARG A 178 -9.53 -12.98 11.50
CA ARG A 178 -10.50 -13.80 12.25
C ARG A 178 -10.32 -15.29 11.96
N ALA A 179 -10.19 -15.67 10.69
CA ALA A 179 -9.94 -17.06 10.27
C ALA A 179 -8.63 -17.61 10.84
N MET A 180 -7.61 -16.75 11.00
CA MET A 180 -6.35 -17.10 11.67
C MET A 180 -6.43 -17.14 13.21
N GLY A 181 -7.62 -16.92 13.79
CA GLY A 181 -7.88 -17.04 15.22
C GLY A 181 -7.46 -15.83 16.05
N VAL A 182 -7.52 -14.62 15.46
CA VAL A 182 -7.48 -13.33 16.17
C VAL A 182 -8.91 -12.90 16.44
N ASP A 183 -9.17 -12.40 17.65
CA ASP A 183 -10.46 -11.77 17.96
C ASP A 183 -10.50 -10.39 17.32
N THR A 184 -11.43 -10.19 16.39
CA THR A 184 -11.60 -8.97 15.60
C THR A 184 -12.93 -8.27 15.89
N THR A 185 -13.57 -8.57 17.02
CA THR A 185 -14.88 -8.03 17.38
C THR A 185 -14.86 -6.50 17.48
N ASP A 186 -13.82 -5.94 18.07
CA ASP A 186 -13.64 -4.48 18.26
C ASP A 186 -12.81 -3.83 17.14
N ASP A 187 -12.30 -4.61 16.18
CA ASP A 187 -11.42 -4.10 15.14
C ASP A 187 -12.24 -3.41 14.03
N GLN A 188 -11.95 -2.14 13.77
CA GLN A 188 -12.67 -1.35 12.78
C GLN A 188 -12.17 -1.63 11.35
N VAL A 189 -13.10 -1.56 10.39
CA VAL A 189 -12.80 -1.58 8.96
C VAL A 189 -13.00 -0.19 8.41
N HIS A 190 -11.94 0.40 7.88
CA HIS A 190 -11.98 1.71 7.24
C HIS A 190 -11.85 1.56 5.72
N THR A 191 -10.91 2.27 5.13
CA THR A 191 -10.53 2.19 3.72
C THR A 191 -9.02 2.42 3.63
N ASP A 192 -8.47 2.25 2.43
CA ASP A 192 -7.06 2.50 2.17
C ASP A 192 -6.68 3.97 2.48
N LEU A 193 -5.52 4.18 3.12
CA LEU A 193 -5.08 5.49 3.58
C LEU A 193 -4.84 6.48 2.44
N VAL A 194 -4.62 5.99 1.22
CA VAL A 194 -4.47 6.81 0.02
C VAL A 194 -5.66 7.74 -0.20
N PHE A 195 -6.87 7.38 0.27
CA PHE A 195 -8.03 8.26 0.19
C PHE A 195 -7.87 9.57 0.98
N ALA A 196 -6.96 9.66 1.97
CA ALA A 196 -6.63 10.91 2.64
C ALA A 196 -5.63 11.82 1.91
N LEU A 197 -4.90 11.31 0.92
CA LEU A 197 -3.93 12.13 0.17
C LEU A 197 -4.66 13.27 -0.58
N PRO A 198 -3.99 14.40 -0.85
CA PRO A 198 -4.55 15.46 -1.69
C PRO A 198 -4.94 14.92 -3.06
N THR A 199 -6.15 15.25 -3.51
CA THR A 199 -6.60 14.92 -4.87
C THR A 199 -6.14 16.04 -5.81
N PRO A 200 -5.33 15.76 -6.86
CA PRO A 200 -4.96 16.78 -7.83
C PRO A 200 -6.20 17.39 -8.50
N PRO A 201 -6.14 18.66 -8.93
CA PRO A 201 -7.19 19.25 -9.75
C PRO A 201 -7.45 18.38 -10.98
N ARG A 202 -8.71 18.28 -11.39
CA ARG A 202 -9.03 17.59 -12.65
C ARG A 202 -8.39 18.33 -13.80
N GLY A 203 -7.75 17.59 -14.71
CA GLY A 203 -7.30 18.13 -15.97
C GLY A 203 -8.48 18.61 -16.81
N ASP A 204 -8.18 19.50 -17.76
CA ASP A 204 -9.18 19.97 -18.72
C ASP A 204 -9.61 18.81 -19.63
N LEU A 205 -10.88 18.41 -19.52
CA LEU A 205 -11.49 17.33 -20.31
C LEU A 205 -12.16 17.85 -21.59
N SER A 206 -12.02 19.14 -21.91
CA SER A 206 -12.61 19.74 -23.12
C SER A 206 -11.77 19.54 -24.39
N GLY A 207 -10.55 18.99 -24.25
CA GLY A 207 -9.63 18.66 -25.33
C GLY A 207 -9.90 17.32 -26.03
N PRO A 208 -8.96 16.84 -26.88
CA PRO A 208 -9.04 15.52 -27.48
C PRO A 208 -9.09 14.40 -26.41
N PRO A 209 -9.58 13.19 -26.77
CA PRO A 209 -9.64 12.05 -25.86
C PRO A 209 -8.31 11.84 -25.12
N GLY A 210 -8.40 11.71 -23.80
CA GLY A 210 -7.24 11.44 -22.95
C GLY A 210 -6.64 10.07 -23.24
N PRO A 211 -5.39 9.81 -22.79
CA PRO A 211 -4.80 8.49 -22.93
C PRO A 211 -5.57 7.44 -22.13
N VAL A 212 -5.40 6.18 -22.51
CA VAL A 212 -5.73 5.04 -21.65
C VAL A 212 -4.53 4.76 -20.77
N CYS A 213 -4.70 4.90 -19.46
CA CYS A 213 -3.63 4.57 -18.51
C CYS A 213 -3.67 3.08 -18.19
N VAL A 214 -2.56 2.37 -18.39
CA VAL A 214 -2.46 0.93 -18.12
C VAL A 214 -1.46 0.70 -16.99
N GLY A 215 -1.98 0.40 -15.79
CA GLY A 215 -1.21 0.09 -14.59
C GLY A 215 -0.71 -1.35 -14.62
N ILE A 216 0.57 -1.55 -14.88
CA ILE A 216 1.18 -2.88 -15.02
C ILE A 216 1.83 -3.35 -13.71
N MET A 217 2.10 -4.65 -13.63
CA MET A 217 2.76 -5.29 -12.50
C MET A 217 3.63 -6.45 -12.99
N ASP A 218 4.80 -6.67 -12.39
CA ASP A 218 5.57 -7.91 -12.56
C ASP A 218 4.87 -9.06 -11.82
N PHE A 219 3.83 -9.61 -12.45
CA PHE A 219 2.95 -10.60 -11.85
C PHE A 219 3.43 -12.04 -12.10
N HIS A 220 3.54 -12.83 -11.03
CA HIS A 220 4.02 -14.23 -11.04
C HIS A 220 3.08 -15.19 -10.29
N GLY A 221 1.84 -14.80 -10.01
CA GLY A 221 0.96 -15.55 -9.12
C GLY A 221 1.27 -15.35 -7.63
N SER A 222 0.66 -16.20 -6.79
CA SER A 222 0.82 -16.15 -5.33
C SER A 222 1.97 -17.01 -4.81
N ASN A 223 2.23 -16.93 -3.51
CA ASN A 223 3.18 -17.79 -2.79
C ASN A 223 2.98 -19.29 -3.05
N ASP A 224 1.73 -19.72 -3.17
CA ASP A 224 1.36 -21.13 -3.28
C ASP A 224 1.45 -21.62 -4.74
N GLU A 225 1.63 -20.70 -5.70
CA GLU A 225 1.68 -20.95 -7.15
C GLU A 225 3.10 -20.84 -7.72
N ARG A 226 4.13 -20.88 -6.86
CA ARG A 226 5.54 -20.68 -7.25
C ARG A 226 5.99 -21.56 -8.42
N ASP A 227 5.52 -22.80 -8.47
CA ASP A 227 5.90 -23.76 -9.52
C ASP A 227 5.39 -23.35 -10.91
N ARG A 228 4.34 -22.53 -10.95
CA ARG A 228 3.72 -21.99 -12.18
C ARG A 228 4.05 -20.52 -12.44
N ALA A 229 4.95 -19.92 -11.65
CA ALA A 229 5.24 -18.49 -11.72
C ALA A 229 5.59 -17.99 -13.14
N ARG A 230 6.46 -18.72 -13.84
CA ARG A 230 6.86 -18.38 -15.23
C ARG A 230 5.72 -18.48 -16.23
N GLU A 231 4.87 -19.50 -16.09
CA GLU A 231 3.70 -19.69 -16.95
C GLU A 231 2.70 -18.53 -16.76
N LEU A 232 2.39 -18.20 -15.51
CA LEU A 232 1.47 -17.10 -15.17
C LEU A 232 2.00 -15.75 -15.64
N ASN A 233 3.29 -15.49 -15.45
CA ASN A 233 3.94 -14.26 -15.90
C ASN A 233 3.89 -14.11 -17.43
N SER A 234 4.25 -15.17 -18.16
CA SER A 234 4.21 -15.15 -19.63
C SER A 234 2.79 -14.96 -20.16
N ARG A 235 1.80 -15.64 -19.58
CA ARG A 235 0.39 -15.48 -19.96
C ARG A 235 -0.11 -14.07 -19.69
N TYR A 236 0.19 -13.53 -18.51
CA TYR A 236 -0.14 -12.16 -18.14
C TYR A 236 0.45 -11.14 -19.12
N LEU A 237 1.74 -11.27 -19.42
CA LEU A 237 2.45 -10.37 -20.32
C LEU A 237 1.87 -10.42 -21.74
N ASP A 238 1.64 -11.61 -22.29
CA ASP A 238 1.01 -11.77 -23.62
C ASP A 238 -0.38 -11.11 -23.66
N GLY A 239 -1.22 -11.35 -22.66
CA GLY A 239 -2.56 -10.78 -22.60
C GLY A 239 -2.56 -9.24 -22.52
N ILE A 240 -1.72 -8.66 -21.66
CA ILE A 240 -1.61 -7.19 -21.55
C ILE A 240 -0.99 -6.58 -22.80
N THR A 241 0.04 -7.18 -23.38
CA THR A 241 0.68 -6.70 -24.61
C THR A 241 -0.32 -6.68 -25.77
N ARG A 242 -1.13 -7.73 -25.94
CA ARG A 242 -2.19 -7.77 -26.97
C ARG A 242 -3.24 -6.70 -26.75
N PHE A 243 -3.68 -6.51 -25.50
CA PHE A 243 -4.65 -5.45 -25.16
C PHE A 243 -4.09 -4.06 -25.50
N VAL A 244 -2.84 -3.76 -25.09
CA VAL A 244 -2.17 -2.49 -25.40
C VAL A 244 -1.98 -2.30 -26.90
N GLY A 245 -1.57 -3.36 -27.61
CA GLY A 245 -1.42 -3.34 -29.08
C GLY A 245 -2.73 -3.06 -29.80
N ALA A 246 -3.85 -3.66 -29.35
CA ALA A 246 -5.17 -3.40 -29.91
C ALA A 246 -5.59 -1.92 -29.74
N LEU A 247 -5.38 -1.34 -28.55
CA LEU A 247 -5.63 0.08 -28.32
C LEU A 247 -4.77 0.98 -29.22
N ALA A 248 -3.47 0.68 -29.33
CA ALA A 248 -2.56 1.43 -30.19
C ALA A 248 -2.96 1.35 -31.68
N ALA A 249 -3.39 0.18 -32.15
CA ALA A 249 -3.88 -0.01 -33.52
C ALA A 249 -5.20 0.76 -33.80
N GLU A 250 -6.03 0.97 -32.78
CA GLU A 250 -7.22 1.81 -32.83
C GLU A 250 -6.90 3.33 -32.74
N GLY A 251 -5.62 3.70 -32.69
CA GLY A 251 -5.19 5.09 -32.56
C GLY A 251 -5.44 5.68 -31.17
N ARG A 252 -5.61 4.84 -30.14
CA ARG A 252 -5.75 5.27 -28.74
C ARG A 252 -4.37 5.41 -28.10
N PRO A 253 -3.98 6.60 -27.62
CA PRO A 253 -2.74 6.75 -26.87
C PRO A 253 -2.78 5.92 -25.58
N VAL A 254 -1.73 5.14 -25.33
CA VAL A 254 -1.59 4.31 -24.12
C VAL A 254 -0.44 4.86 -23.27
N ARG A 255 -0.74 5.07 -21.99
CA ARG A 255 0.24 5.46 -20.97
C ARG A 255 0.44 4.33 -19.97
N LEU A 256 1.55 3.62 -20.05
CA LEU A 256 1.93 2.60 -19.09
C LEU A 256 2.34 3.25 -17.77
N LEU A 257 1.79 2.73 -16.67
CA LEU A 257 2.05 3.19 -15.32
C LEU A 257 2.61 2.03 -14.49
N THR A 258 3.72 2.26 -13.78
CA THR A 258 4.27 1.32 -12.80
C THR A 258 3.86 1.74 -11.38
N GLY A 259 4.09 0.88 -10.39
CA GLY A 259 3.99 1.28 -8.98
C GLY A 259 5.13 0.75 -8.10
N ASP A 260 6.01 -0.04 -8.68
CA ASP A 260 7.20 -0.61 -8.06
C ASP A 260 8.36 -0.50 -9.04
N ASP A 261 9.58 -0.44 -8.52
CA ASP A 261 10.77 -0.44 -9.37
C ASP A 261 10.89 -1.76 -10.15
N VAL A 262 10.39 -2.87 -9.59
CA VAL A 262 10.38 -4.19 -10.25
C VAL A 262 9.46 -4.24 -11.47
N ASP A 263 8.52 -3.30 -11.61
CA ASP A 263 7.59 -3.28 -12.75
C ASP A 263 8.21 -2.62 -13.99
N ARG A 264 9.34 -1.92 -13.86
CA ARG A 264 9.97 -1.16 -14.97
C ARG A 264 10.35 -2.03 -16.18
N PRO A 265 11.02 -3.19 -16.01
CA PRO A 265 11.34 -4.06 -17.15
C PRO A 265 10.08 -4.56 -17.88
N VAL A 266 8.94 -4.67 -17.19
CA VAL A 266 7.67 -5.08 -17.81
C VAL A 266 7.15 -3.98 -18.72
N ALA A 267 7.27 -2.71 -18.32
CA ALA A 267 6.90 -1.57 -19.18
C ALA A 267 7.75 -1.54 -20.45
N GLU A 268 9.06 -1.71 -20.28
CA GLU A 268 10.03 -1.73 -21.38
C GLU A 268 9.72 -2.86 -22.37
N ALA A 269 9.47 -4.08 -21.88
CA ALA A 269 9.12 -5.22 -22.71
C ALA A 269 7.80 -5.04 -23.49
N ILE A 270 6.78 -4.40 -22.89
CA ILE A 270 5.51 -4.10 -23.58
C ILE A 270 5.75 -3.05 -24.68
N ILE A 271 6.51 -1.99 -24.39
CA ILE A 271 6.81 -0.94 -25.38
C ILE A 271 7.57 -1.53 -26.57
N GLU A 272 8.59 -2.35 -26.31
CA GLU A 272 9.37 -3.03 -27.36
C GLU A 272 8.50 -3.99 -28.18
N ALA A 273 7.63 -4.77 -27.54
CA ALA A 273 6.80 -5.75 -28.23
C ALA A 273 5.68 -5.12 -29.07
N VAL A 274 5.11 -3.98 -28.65
CA VAL A 274 4.05 -3.29 -29.39
C VAL A 274 4.63 -2.40 -30.49
N ASP A 275 5.84 -1.88 -30.31
CA ASP A 275 6.58 -1.06 -31.29
C ASP A 275 5.72 0.03 -31.94
N SER A 276 5.09 0.86 -31.11
CA SER A 276 4.19 1.92 -31.56
C SER A 276 4.45 3.23 -30.82
N PRO A 277 4.48 4.39 -31.52
CA PRO A 277 4.65 5.70 -30.88
C PRO A 277 3.46 6.09 -30.00
N MET A 278 2.34 5.36 -30.08
CA MET A 278 1.17 5.57 -29.22
C MET A 278 1.36 5.03 -27.81
N VAL A 279 2.35 4.16 -27.57
CA VAL A 279 2.60 3.53 -26.27
C VAL A 279 3.80 4.19 -25.60
N THR A 280 3.57 4.78 -24.43
CA THR A 280 4.62 5.46 -23.65
C THR A 280 4.55 5.06 -22.19
N ALA A 281 5.66 5.11 -21.47
CA ALA A 281 5.68 4.95 -20.02
C ALA A 281 5.64 6.31 -19.30
N ALA A 282 4.90 6.41 -18.20
CA ALA A 282 4.98 7.56 -17.31
C ALA A 282 6.20 7.45 -16.38
N ALA A 283 6.86 8.58 -16.15
CA ALA A 283 7.90 8.69 -15.13
C ALA A 283 7.28 9.17 -13.82
N THR A 284 6.72 8.25 -13.03
CA THR A 284 6.06 8.58 -11.75
C THR A 284 6.91 8.14 -10.56
N ALA A 285 7.14 9.05 -9.61
CA ALA A 285 7.86 8.75 -8.37
C ALA A 285 6.94 8.64 -7.14
N SER A 286 5.68 9.07 -7.26
CA SER A 286 4.73 9.17 -6.15
C SER A 286 3.31 8.78 -6.55
N LEU A 287 2.45 8.51 -5.55
CA LEU A 287 1.01 8.38 -5.81
C LEU A 287 0.40 9.70 -6.30
N GLY A 288 0.95 10.85 -5.88
CA GLY A 288 0.56 12.15 -6.41
C GLY A 288 0.78 12.25 -7.93
N ASP A 289 1.92 11.76 -8.42
CA ASP A 289 2.24 11.76 -9.85
C ASP A 289 1.35 10.77 -10.62
N LEU A 290 1.13 9.57 -10.07
CA LEU A 290 0.16 8.62 -10.64
C LEU A 290 -1.24 9.22 -10.74
N MET A 291 -1.70 9.92 -9.69
CA MET A 291 -3.00 10.58 -9.70
C MET A 291 -3.07 11.67 -10.76
N LYS A 292 -2.00 12.46 -10.98
CA LYS A 292 -1.94 13.48 -12.04
C LYS A 292 -2.13 12.87 -13.43
N GLU A 293 -1.39 11.80 -13.74
CA GLU A 293 -1.55 11.05 -15.01
C GLU A 293 -3.00 10.57 -15.19
N MET A 294 -3.62 10.08 -14.13
CA MET A 294 -4.99 9.55 -14.19
C MET A 294 -6.07 10.63 -14.27
N THR A 295 -5.80 11.87 -13.85
CA THR A 295 -6.79 12.96 -13.92
C THR A 295 -7.11 13.40 -15.35
N VAL A 296 -6.19 13.17 -16.29
CA VAL A 296 -6.34 13.47 -17.72
C VAL A 296 -6.66 12.23 -18.54
N ALA A 297 -6.67 11.04 -17.93
CA ALA A 297 -6.96 9.79 -18.61
C ALA A 297 -8.46 9.60 -18.85
N ASP A 298 -8.80 8.98 -19.97
CA ASP A 298 -10.20 8.62 -20.27
C ASP A 298 -10.68 7.44 -19.43
N ALA A 299 -9.79 6.46 -19.26
CA ALA A 299 -10.00 5.27 -18.46
C ALA A 299 -8.66 4.70 -17.99
N VAL A 300 -8.72 3.90 -16.93
CA VAL A 300 -7.57 3.18 -16.36
C VAL A 300 -7.83 1.67 -16.40
N VAL A 301 -6.86 0.90 -16.87
CA VAL A 301 -6.84 -0.56 -16.72
C VAL A 301 -5.66 -0.91 -15.81
N ALA A 302 -5.91 -1.45 -14.62
CA ALA A 302 -4.85 -1.59 -13.61
C ALA A 302 -4.77 -2.98 -12.99
N THR A 303 -3.58 -3.57 -13.09
CA THR A 303 -3.17 -4.76 -12.32
C THR A 303 -2.60 -4.35 -10.97
N ARG A 304 -1.74 -3.33 -10.93
CA ARG A 304 -1.13 -2.86 -9.68
C ARG A 304 -2.19 -2.23 -8.78
N TYR A 305 -2.26 -2.70 -7.54
CA TYR A 305 -3.31 -2.31 -6.59
C TYR A 305 -3.39 -0.80 -6.36
N HIS A 306 -2.27 -0.11 -6.13
CA HIS A 306 -2.31 1.32 -5.87
C HIS A 306 -2.57 2.17 -7.11
N ASN A 307 -2.29 1.66 -8.32
CA ASN A 307 -2.72 2.32 -9.56
C ASN A 307 -4.26 2.30 -9.64
N LEU A 308 -4.88 1.19 -9.27
CA LEU A 308 -6.33 1.07 -9.17
C LEU A 308 -6.92 1.99 -8.09
N VAL A 309 -6.34 2.02 -6.89
CA VAL A 309 -6.77 2.93 -5.80
C VAL A 309 -6.71 4.39 -6.24
N CYS A 310 -5.60 4.81 -6.86
CA CYS A 310 -5.42 6.18 -7.36
C CYS A 310 -6.47 6.54 -8.40
N ALA A 311 -6.76 5.66 -9.36
CA ALA A 311 -7.75 5.90 -10.41
C ALA A 311 -9.15 6.13 -9.82
N LEU A 312 -9.55 5.26 -8.90
CA LEU A 312 -10.85 5.34 -8.22
C LEU A 312 -10.94 6.60 -7.36
N LYS A 313 -9.86 6.97 -6.66
CA LYS A 313 -9.78 8.19 -5.84
C LYS A 313 -9.92 9.48 -6.66
N VAL A 314 -9.30 9.57 -7.83
CA VAL A 314 -9.46 10.76 -8.70
C VAL A 314 -10.78 10.74 -9.49
N GLY A 315 -11.50 9.61 -9.44
CA GLY A 315 -12.80 9.43 -10.09
C GLY A 315 -12.69 9.08 -11.57
N THR A 316 -11.56 8.52 -12.01
CA THR A 316 -11.36 8.06 -13.38
C THR A 316 -11.96 6.66 -13.54
N PRO A 317 -12.78 6.39 -14.58
CA PRO A 317 -13.31 5.05 -14.84
C PRO A 317 -12.19 4.01 -14.87
N ALA A 318 -12.36 2.91 -14.14
CA ALA A 318 -11.32 1.91 -14.00
C ALA A 318 -11.83 0.48 -14.24
N LEU A 319 -10.99 -0.34 -14.86
CA LEU A 319 -11.14 -1.78 -15.02
C LEU A 319 -9.98 -2.46 -14.29
N ALA A 320 -10.31 -3.31 -13.31
CA ALA A 320 -9.30 -4.02 -12.53
C ALA A 320 -8.85 -5.29 -13.27
N VAL A 321 -7.54 -5.46 -13.44
CA VAL A 321 -6.91 -6.74 -13.79
C VAL A 321 -6.48 -7.41 -12.49
N SER A 322 -7.43 -8.08 -11.86
CA SER A 322 -7.36 -8.57 -10.48
C SER A 322 -6.39 -9.74 -10.34
N TYR A 323 -5.28 -9.49 -9.63
CA TYR A 323 -4.34 -10.55 -9.21
C TYR A 323 -4.68 -11.14 -7.84
N ALA A 324 -5.53 -10.46 -7.06
CA ALA A 324 -5.96 -10.88 -5.72
C ALA A 324 -7.35 -10.31 -5.40
N ALA A 325 -8.08 -11.00 -4.51
CA ALA A 325 -9.44 -10.65 -4.11
C ALA A 325 -9.61 -9.21 -3.56
N LYS A 326 -8.51 -8.60 -3.08
CA LYS A 326 -8.52 -7.19 -2.63
C LYS A 326 -8.87 -6.20 -3.75
N SER A 327 -8.46 -6.47 -4.99
CA SER A 327 -8.81 -5.61 -6.13
C SER A 327 -10.31 -5.70 -6.41
N ASP A 328 -10.87 -6.91 -6.41
CA ASP A 328 -12.32 -7.11 -6.61
C ASP A 328 -13.14 -6.50 -5.48
N ARG A 329 -12.66 -6.64 -4.23
CA ARG A 329 -13.31 -6.03 -3.08
C ARG A 329 -13.31 -4.51 -3.16
N LEU A 330 -12.20 -3.90 -3.54
CA LEU A 330 -12.10 -2.45 -3.75
C LEU A 330 -13.08 -2.00 -4.84
N MET A 331 -13.15 -2.71 -5.98
CA MET A 331 -14.10 -2.39 -7.05
C MET A 331 -15.56 -2.52 -6.59
N ALA A 332 -15.88 -3.55 -5.81
CA ALA A 332 -17.20 -3.72 -5.23
C ALA A 332 -17.56 -2.60 -4.23
N ASP A 333 -16.63 -2.23 -3.35
CA ASP A 333 -16.81 -1.14 -2.38
C ASP A 333 -16.98 0.22 -3.08
N MET A 334 -16.36 0.40 -4.25
CA MET A 334 -16.54 1.56 -5.14
C MET A 334 -17.77 1.49 -6.04
N GLY A 335 -18.60 0.44 -5.94
CA GLY A 335 -19.83 0.29 -6.72
C GLY A 335 -19.61 -0.02 -8.20
N VAL A 336 -18.42 -0.48 -8.57
CA VAL A 336 -17.98 -0.75 -9.95
C VAL A 336 -17.46 -2.18 -10.13
N GLY A 337 -17.89 -3.10 -9.24
CA GLY A 337 -17.46 -4.50 -9.21
C GLY A 337 -17.74 -5.33 -10.48
N ALA A 338 -18.53 -4.80 -11.43
CA ALA A 338 -18.70 -5.42 -12.75
C ALA A 338 -17.44 -5.32 -13.62
N TYR A 339 -16.56 -4.35 -13.34
CA TYR A 339 -15.34 -4.09 -14.11
C TYR A 339 -14.12 -4.76 -13.45
N CYS A 340 -14.18 -6.08 -13.35
CA CYS A 340 -13.07 -6.92 -12.91
C CYS A 340 -12.73 -7.98 -13.97
N HIS A 341 -11.44 -8.21 -14.17
CA HIS A 341 -10.89 -9.22 -15.06
C HIS A 341 -9.77 -9.97 -14.34
N SER A 342 -9.68 -11.29 -14.48
CA SER A 342 -8.67 -12.09 -13.77
C SER A 342 -7.28 -11.92 -14.39
N ALA A 343 -6.27 -11.58 -13.59
CA ALA A 343 -4.88 -11.57 -14.06
C ALA A 343 -4.33 -12.99 -14.33
N ARG A 344 -4.86 -14.01 -13.64
CA ARG A 344 -4.47 -15.42 -13.80
C ARG A 344 -5.03 -16.03 -15.08
N GLU A 345 -6.24 -15.62 -15.43
CA GLU A 345 -6.99 -16.11 -16.57
C GLU A 345 -7.18 -14.99 -17.58
N ILE A 346 -6.11 -14.21 -17.81
CA ILE A 346 -6.20 -13.06 -18.71
C ILE A 346 -6.60 -13.52 -20.12
N ASP A 347 -7.54 -12.77 -20.69
CA ASP A 347 -8.09 -12.91 -22.02
C ASP A 347 -8.17 -11.50 -22.63
N ALA A 348 -7.32 -11.23 -23.62
CA ALA A 348 -7.19 -9.90 -24.19
C ALA A 348 -8.47 -9.42 -24.91
N ASP A 349 -9.18 -10.32 -25.59
CA ASP A 349 -10.38 -9.99 -26.35
C ASP A 349 -11.52 -9.63 -25.39
N ARG A 350 -11.72 -10.46 -24.36
CA ARG A 350 -12.70 -10.18 -23.32
C ARG A 350 -12.34 -8.93 -22.51
N LEU A 351 -11.06 -8.71 -22.23
CA LEU A 351 -10.60 -7.48 -21.55
C LEU A 351 -10.94 -6.24 -22.38
N LEU A 352 -10.75 -6.31 -23.70
CA LEU A 352 -11.08 -5.22 -24.63
C LEU A 352 -12.59 -4.97 -24.71
N GLU A 353 -13.42 -6.02 -24.70
CA GLU A 353 -14.87 -5.90 -24.62
C GLU A 353 -15.33 -5.18 -23.34
N GLN A 354 -14.79 -5.61 -22.19
CA GLN A 354 -15.09 -4.98 -20.89
C GLN A 354 -14.62 -3.53 -20.85
N PHE A 355 -13.46 -3.23 -21.43
CA PHE A 355 -12.96 -1.87 -21.57
C PHE A 355 -13.91 -1.00 -22.40
N ARG A 356 -14.34 -1.45 -23.59
CA ARG A 356 -15.29 -0.72 -24.43
C ARG A 356 -16.64 -0.52 -23.74
N GLU A 357 -17.08 -1.48 -22.93
CA GLU A 357 -18.27 -1.32 -22.08
C GLU A 357 -18.06 -0.24 -20.99
N LEU A 358 -16.91 -0.24 -20.32
CA LEU A 358 -16.56 0.79 -19.33
C LEU A 358 -16.58 2.18 -19.96
N GLU A 359 -16.03 2.34 -21.16
CA GLU A 359 -16.01 3.62 -21.88
C GLU A 359 -17.40 4.14 -22.22
N ARG A 360 -18.28 3.27 -22.73
CA ARG A 360 -19.69 3.61 -22.99
C ARG A 360 -20.41 4.07 -21.71
N ASN A 361 -20.04 3.52 -20.56
CA ASN A 361 -20.62 3.84 -19.26
C ASN A 361 -19.86 4.91 -18.46
N ARG A 362 -18.82 5.56 -19.03
CA ARG A 362 -17.89 6.44 -18.32
C ARG A 362 -18.56 7.51 -17.47
N SER A 363 -19.60 8.16 -17.98
CA SER A 363 -20.31 9.25 -17.27
C SER A 363 -21.06 8.72 -16.04
N ARG A 364 -21.68 7.53 -16.15
CA ARG A 364 -22.34 6.86 -15.04
C ARG A 364 -21.32 6.42 -14.00
N VAL A 365 -20.22 5.82 -14.43
CA VAL A 365 -19.14 5.37 -13.53
C VAL A 365 -18.53 6.55 -12.77
N ARG A 366 -18.20 7.67 -13.45
CA ARG A 366 -17.68 8.89 -12.81
C ARG A 366 -18.61 9.41 -11.71
N ARG A 367 -19.93 9.36 -11.90
CA ARG A 367 -20.92 9.74 -10.88
C ARG A 367 -20.85 8.84 -9.66
N ILE A 368 -20.86 7.52 -9.87
CA ILE A 368 -20.75 6.51 -8.80
C ILE A 368 -19.48 6.74 -7.99
N LEU A 369 -18.34 6.90 -8.67
CA LEU A 369 -17.05 7.13 -8.00
C LEU A 369 -17.06 8.43 -7.18
N SER A 370 -17.64 9.51 -7.70
CA SER A 370 -17.75 10.78 -6.97
C SER A 370 -18.54 10.63 -5.66
N GLU A 371 -19.67 9.92 -5.69
CA GLU A 371 -20.49 9.67 -4.50
C GLU A 371 -19.76 8.78 -3.49
N ARG A 372 -19.10 7.72 -3.98
CA ARG A 372 -18.34 6.78 -3.13
C ARG A 372 -17.11 7.41 -2.50
N ASN A 373 -16.42 8.28 -3.22
CA ASN A 373 -15.23 8.97 -2.70
C ASN A 373 -15.54 9.82 -1.47
N VAL A 374 -16.70 10.48 -1.41
CA VAL A 374 -17.13 11.25 -0.21
C VAL A 374 -17.21 10.33 1.02
N VAL A 375 -17.80 9.14 0.86
CA VAL A 375 -17.94 8.15 1.93
C VAL A 375 -16.59 7.63 2.39
N LEU A 376 -15.72 7.23 1.46
CA LEU A 376 -14.42 6.65 1.78
C LEU A 376 -13.47 7.68 2.43
N VAL A 377 -13.45 8.92 1.95
CA VAL A 377 -12.70 10.01 2.61
C VAL A 377 -13.18 10.22 4.04
N GLY A 378 -14.51 10.16 4.28
CA GLY A 378 -15.08 10.22 5.63
C GLY A 378 -14.57 9.08 6.54
N ARG A 379 -14.46 7.85 6.02
CA ARG A 379 -13.92 6.71 6.78
C ARG A 379 -12.45 6.88 7.16
N VAL A 380 -11.62 7.45 6.29
CA VAL A 380 -10.20 7.73 6.65
C VAL A 380 -10.12 8.83 7.70
N ARG A 381 -10.95 9.87 7.63
CA ARG A 381 -11.01 10.90 8.68
C ARG A 381 -11.35 10.32 10.05
N GLN A 382 -12.31 9.39 10.10
CA GLN A 382 -12.64 8.66 11.32
C GLN A 382 -11.45 7.82 11.84
N GLN A 383 -10.75 7.12 10.94
CA GLN A 383 -9.53 6.37 11.29
C GLN A 383 -8.45 7.30 11.88
N PHE A 384 -8.25 8.46 11.29
CA PHE A 384 -7.26 9.43 11.77
C PHE A 384 -7.64 10.06 13.10
N ALA A 385 -8.93 10.30 13.35
CA ALA A 385 -9.41 10.69 14.68
C ALA A 385 -9.11 9.59 15.73
N ALA A 386 -9.37 8.32 15.41
CA ALA A 386 -9.04 7.19 16.28
C ALA A 386 -7.53 7.08 16.53
N LEU A 387 -6.71 7.29 15.49
CA LEU A 387 -5.25 7.31 15.62
C LEU A 387 -4.78 8.45 16.54
N SER A 388 -5.34 9.65 16.37
CA SER A 388 -5.02 10.80 17.23
C SER A 388 -5.38 10.57 18.69
N ALA A 389 -6.47 9.84 18.98
CA ALA A 389 -6.83 9.47 20.34
C ALA A 389 -5.83 8.51 21.02
N LEU A 390 -4.96 7.85 20.25
CA LEU A 390 -3.90 7.00 20.80
C LEU A 390 -2.69 7.79 21.29
N LEU A 391 -2.48 9.00 20.75
CA LEU A 391 -1.36 9.87 21.10
C LEU A 391 -1.53 10.47 22.49
N PRO A 392 -0.46 10.58 23.29
CA PRO A 392 -0.52 11.29 24.57
C PRO A 392 -0.98 12.74 24.37
N VAL A 393 -1.94 13.19 25.18
CA VAL A 393 -2.41 14.59 25.16
C VAL A 393 -1.33 15.47 25.82
N SER A 394 -0.90 16.52 25.15
CA SER A 394 -0.15 17.61 25.78
C SER A 394 -1.03 18.29 26.83
N ALA A 395 -0.83 18.03 28.12
CA ALA A 395 -1.58 18.72 29.17
C ALA A 395 -1.25 20.23 29.15
N PRO A 396 -2.24 21.14 29.23
CA PRO A 396 -1.96 22.57 29.30
C PRO A 396 -1.14 22.88 30.56
N ALA A 397 -0.16 23.78 30.42
CA ALA A 397 0.64 24.25 31.54
C ALA A 397 -0.29 24.85 32.62
N PRO A 398 -0.07 24.57 33.92
CA PRO A 398 -0.83 25.24 34.97
C PRO A 398 -0.62 26.74 34.83
N ALA A 399 -1.72 27.49 34.88
CA ALA A 399 -1.70 28.95 34.86
C ALA A 399 -0.69 29.45 35.91
N PRO A 400 0.18 30.42 35.57
CA PRO A 400 1.08 30.98 36.58
C PRO A 400 0.22 31.48 37.74
N ALA A 401 0.51 30.98 38.94
CA ALA A 401 -0.12 31.45 40.15
C ALA A 401 0.02 32.98 40.17
N GLY A 402 -1.11 33.67 40.13
CA GLY A 402 -1.13 35.13 40.20
C GLY A 402 -0.33 35.54 41.42
N GLN A 403 0.71 36.34 41.21
CA GLN A 403 1.40 37.00 42.30
C GLN A 403 0.39 37.90 43.00
N GLU A 404 -0.07 37.47 44.17
CA GLU A 404 -0.66 38.38 45.15
C GLU A 404 0.39 39.46 45.42
N THR A 405 0.07 40.68 45.01
CA THR A 405 0.91 41.85 45.25
C THR A 405 0.59 42.35 46.67
N PRO A 406 1.61 42.66 47.50
CA PRO A 406 1.42 43.02 48.91
C PRO A 406 0.69 44.36 49.11
#